data_AF-A0A1Q3T4K0-F1
#
_entry.id   AF-A0A1Q3T4K0-F1
#
_cell.length_a   1.000
_cell.length_b   1.000
_cell.length_c   1.000
_cell.angle_alpha   90.00
_cell.angle_beta   90.00
_cell.angle_gamma   90.00
#
_symmetry.space_group_name_H-M   'P 1'
#
loop_
_entity.id
_entity.type
_entity.pdbx_description
1 polymer ?
#
loop_
_entity_poly.entity_id
_entity_poly.type
_entity_poly.pdbx_seq_one_letter_code
_entity_poly.pdbx_strand_id
1 'polypeptide(L)'
;MAALINKSKKVIYKGTWELIKKSKPRPQIETVFSRKAEYEPGFFEFVKICKEPAYIEPKWGYIITKKGVIIENSLPRGAASTLISWRFGLPSPLEGFKAPKEQYPKIVKYPKVISLRYLWEWNYYHFFFDVLGKLSLIDSLNIDPSIPIVLGRYAMELPFVKEIINSGEFKNRNWIIQDNSYVLADEIIYCCQKVGHKFIADYLLQRLDLPGDQHAFNEKIFLTRGTSATRRILNNDEVMTVLRDYGFKVVDTSKLPVSEQMKIFNKTRYLVGIHGAGLTNIIFRQDAPLSVLELHCEGYISPDFKAICRVQGYDWDDLAGEPEFKSSQNSNFYISPELLAEKLKKMLNVSSLSRV
;
A
#
# COMPACT_ATOMS: atom_id res chain seq x y z
N MET A 1 -14.90 -5.45 45.47
CA MET A 1 -16.03 -6.11 44.77
C MET A 1 -16.10 -5.79 43.27
N ALA A 2 -16.12 -4.52 42.85
CA ALA A 2 -16.25 -4.14 41.42
C ALA A 2 -15.10 -4.65 40.50
N ALA A 3 -13.85 -4.70 40.99
CA ALA A 3 -12.71 -5.21 40.21
C ALA A 3 -12.73 -6.74 40.01
N LEU A 4 -13.26 -7.51 40.97
CA LEU A 4 -13.44 -8.97 40.86
C LEU A 4 -14.59 -9.32 39.90
N ILE A 5 -15.67 -8.54 39.89
CA ILE A 5 -16.80 -8.69 38.96
C ILE A 5 -16.36 -8.41 37.50
N ASN A 6 -15.43 -7.49 37.28
CA ASN A 6 -14.94 -7.16 35.94
C ASN A 6 -13.96 -8.23 35.38
N LYS A 7 -13.12 -8.84 36.24
CA LYS A 7 -12.26 -9.98 35.85
C LYS A 7 -13.08 -11.23 35.54
N SER A 8 -14.09 -11.55 36.34
CA SER A 8 -14.95 -12.71 36.14
C SER A 8 -15.83 -12.58 34.90
N LYS A 9 -16.38 -11.39 34.59
CA LYS A 9 -17.03 -11.13 33.29
C LYS A 9 -16.07 -11.35 32.12
N LYS A 10 -14.84 -10.83 32.15
CA LYS A 10 -13.83 -11.04 31.09
C LYS A 10 -13.52 -12.53 30.85
N VAL A 11 -13.43 -13.33 31.90
CA VAL A 11 -13.15 -14.77 31.82
C VAL A 11 -14.35 -15.54 31.28
N ILE A 12 -15.57 -15.23 31.73
CA ILE A 12 -16.81 -15.82 31.21
C ILE A 12 -16.97 -15.48 29.72
N TYR A 13 -16.77 -14.21 29.34
CA TYR A 13 -16.76 -13.82 27.93
C TYR A 13 -15.70 -14.62 27.15
N LYS A 14 -14.46 -14.74 27.65
CA LYS A 14 -13.41 -15.50 26.96
C LYS A 14 -13.76 -16.98 26.78
N GLY A 15 -14.32 -17.63 27.80
CA GLY A 15 -14.79 -19.03 27.72
C GLY A 15 -15.93 -19.23 26.74
N THR A 16 -16.94 -18.36 26.77
CA THR A 16 -18.06 -18.36 25.82
C THR A 16 -17.58 -18.03 24.40
N TRP A 17 -16.59 -17.16 24.24
CA TRP A 17 -15.98 -16.83 22.94
C TRP A 17 -15.16 -17.99 22.37
N GLU A 18 -14.40 -18.71 23.20
CA GLU A 18 -13.70 -19.94 22.81
C GLU A 18 -14.71 -21.03 22.38
N LEU A 19 -15.83 -21.16 23.10
CA LEU A 19 -16.92 -22.07 22.74
C LEU A 19 -17.61 -21.67 21.42
N ILE A 20 -17.90 -20.39 21.21
CA ILE A 20 -18.45 -19.87 19.94
C ILE A 20 -17.46 -20.05 18.79
N LYS A 21 -16.16 -19.84 19.00
CA LYS A 21 -15.12 -20.11 18.00
C LYS A 21 -15.04 -21.59 17.65
N LYS A 22 -15.19 -22.48 18.63
CA LYS A 22 -15.23 -23.94 18.43
C LYS A 22 -16.49 -24.41 17.71
N SER A 23 -17.62 -23.72 17.88
CA SER A 23 -18.91 -24.08 17.26
C SER A 23 -19.17 -23.44 15.90
N LYS A 24 -18.41 -22.40 15.50
CA LYS A 24 -18.54 -21.81 14.16
C LYS A 24 -18.17 -22.83 13.08
N PRO A 25 -18.98 -22.97 12.01
CA PRO A 25 -18.62 -23.83 10.90
C PRO A 25 -17.29 -23.35 10.30
N ARG A 26 -16.35 -24.27 10.12
CA ARG A 26 -15.04 -23.91 9.56
C ARG A 26 -15.18 -23.64 8.06
N PRO A 27 -14.60 -22.56 7.56
CA PRO A 27 -14.58 -22.31 6.12
C PRO A 27 -13.71 -23.38 5.43
N GLN A 28 -14.12 -23.82 4.24
CA GLN A 28 -13.35 -24.72 3.40
C GLN A 28 -12.24 -23.92 2.72
N ILE A 29 -11.04 -23.95 3.29
CA ILE A 29 -9.87 -23.21 2.81
C ILE A 29 -8.79 -24.18 2.37
N GLU A 30 -8.39 -24.07 1.11
CA GLU A 30 -7.23 -24.73 0.53
C GLU A 30 -6.03 -23.79 0.58
N THR A 31 -4.84 -24.29 0.95
CA THR A 31 -3.59 -23.52 0.88
C THR A 31 -2.80 -23.98 -0.33
N VAL A 32 -2.72 -23.11 -1.34
CA VAL A 32 -1.96 -23.36 -2.58
C VAL A 32 -0.48 -23.13 -2.33
N PHE A 33 -0.16 -22.08 -1.57
CA PHE A 33 1.20 -21.70 -1.25
C PHE A 33 1.27 -21.07 0.13
N SER A 34 2.34 -21.33 0.87
CA SER A 34 2.64 -20.66 2.13
C SER A 34 4.13 -20.77 2.45
N ARG A 35 4.78 -19.64 2.78
CA ARG A 35 6.13 -19.64 3.36
C ARG A 35 6.27 -18.56 4.42
N LYS A 36 7.28 -18.69 5.28
CA LYS A 36 7.66 -17.62 6.21
C LYS A 36 8.13 -16.41 5.39
N ALA A 37 7.67 -15.22 5.75
CA ALA A 37 8.14 -13.98 5.15
C ALA A 37 9.63 -13.80 5.45
N GLU A 38 10.43 -13.55 4.42
CA GLU A 38 11.86 -13.33 4.56
C GLU A 38 12.16 -11.98 5.22
N TYR A 39 11.38 -10.95 4.90
CA TYR A 39 11.62 -9.56 5.29
C TYR A 39 10.79 -9.08 6.49
N GLU A 40 9.84 -9.89 6.96
CA GLU A 40 8.99 -9.58 8.12
C GLU A 40 8.91 -10.78 9.08
N PRO A 41 9.85 -10.91 10.02
CA PRO A 41 9.89 -12.03 10.95
C PRO A 41 8.57 -12.23 11.70
N GLY A 42 8.04 -13.45 11.68
CA GLY A 42 6.77 -13.81 12.33
C GLY A 42 5.54 -13.71 11.42
N PHE A 43 5.69 -13.18 10.20
CA PHE A 43 4.64 -13.19 9.19
C PHE A 43 4.81 -14.33 8.20
N PHE A 44 3.70 -14.71 7.57
CA PHE A 44 3.67 -15.67 6.47
C PHE A 44 3.11 -14.97 5.25
N GLU A 45 3.71 -15.24 4.10
CA GLU A 45 3.03 -15.03 2.83
C GLU A 45 2.36 -16.31 2.37
N PHE A 46 1.23 -16.16 1.70
CA PHE A 46 0.42 -17.28 1.26
C PHE A 46 -0.48 -16.91 0.09
N VAL A 47 -0.86 -17.94 -0.67
CA VAL A 47 -2.01 -17.92 -1.57
C VAL A 47 -2.96 -19.04 -1.15
N LYS A 48 -4.22 -18.68 -0.94
CA LYS A 48 -5.27 -19.57 -0.43
C LYS A 48 -6.51 -19.46 -1.30
N ILE A 49 -7.32 -20.51 -1.30
CA ILE A 49 -8.60 -20.57 -2.00
C ILE A 49 -9.69 -20.89 -0.99
N CYS A 50 -10.72 -20.05 -0.93
CA CYS A 50 -11.98 -20.44 -0.31
C CYS A 50 -12.74 -21.32 -1.30
N LYS A 51 -12.91 -22.61 -0.98
CA LYS A 51 -13.51 -23.66 -1.81
C LYS A 51 -15.00 -23.86 -1.52
N GLU A 52 -15.66 -22.81 -1.02
CA GLU A 52 -17.11 -22.78 -0.84
C GLU A 52 -17.66 -21.40 -1.21
N PRO A 53 -18.96 -21.31 -1.56
CA PRO A 53 -19.57 -20.03 -1.90
C PRO A 53 -19.39 -18.97 -0.81
N ALA A 54 -18.77 -17.86 -1.20
CA ALA A 54 -18.42 -16.76 -0.31
C ALA A 54 -18.56 -15.41 -1.00
N TYR A 55 -18.76 -14.37 -0.19
CA TYR A 55 -18.88 -12.98 -0.60
C TYR A 55 -17.57 -12.25 -0.38
N ILE A 56 -17.18 -11.39 -1.31
CA ILE A 56 -16.28 -10.26 -1.06
C ILE A 56 -17.17 -9.06 -0.76
N GLU A 57 -17.05 -8.48 0.44
CA GLU A 57 -17.86 -7.32 0.80
C GLU A 57 -17.30 -6.01 0.25
N PRO A 58 -18.15 -5.07 -0.18
CA PRO A 58 -17.70 -3.90 -0.93
C PRO A 58 -16.89 -2.89 -0.11
N LYS A 59 -17.16 -2.76 1.20
CA LYS A 59 -16.65 -1.65 2.02
C LYS A 59 -15.16 -1.79 2.34
N TRP A 60 -14.73 -2.96 2.79
CA TRP A 60 -13.32 -3.22 3.13
C TRP A 60 -12.67 -4.28 2.25
N GLY A 61 -13.46 -5.20 1.68
CA GLY A 61 -12.99 -6.32 0.88
C GLY A 61 -12.81 -7.63 1.64
N TYR A 62 -13.38 -7.77 2.85
CA TYR A 62 -13.33 -9.04 3.56
C TYR A 62 -14.04 -10.16 2.79
N ILE A 63 -13.52 -11.37 2.90
CA ILE A 63 -14.20 -12.57 2.39
C ILE A 63 -15.07 -13.16 3.52
N ILE A 64 -16.34 -13.42 3.22
CA ILE A 64 -17.34 -13.91 4.16
C ILE A 64 -18.05 -15.10 3.53
N THR A 65 -17.97 -16.28 4.13
CA THR A 65 -18.69 -17.45 3.60
C THR A 65 -20.21 -17.25 3.64
N LYS A 66 -20.98 -18.03 2.86
CA LYS A 66 -22.45 -18.00 2.96
C LYS A 66 -23.00 -18.31 4.35
N LYS A 67 -22.21 -18.99 5.19
CA LYS A 67 -22.52 -19.28 6.60
C LYS A 67 -22.25 -18.07 7.52
N GLY A 68 -21.83 -16.93 6.96
CA GLY A 68 -21.52 -15.70 7.66
C GLY A 68 -20.13 -15.66 8.28
N VAL A 69 -19.22 -16.59 7.96
CA VAL A 69 -17.90 -16.65 8.60
C VAL A 69 -16.89 -15.78 7.85
N ILE A 70 -16.32 -14.78 8.55
CA ILE A 70 -15.26 -13.92 8.02
C ILE A 70 -13.95 -14.71 7.96
N ILE A 71 -13.30 -14.68 6.81
CA ILE A 71 -11.92 -15.14 6.63
C ILE A 71 -11.00 -14.00 7.08
N GLU A 72 -10.58 -14.01 8.34
CA GLU A 72 -9.81 -12.90 8.94
C GLU A 72 -8.51 -12.56 8.20
N ASN A 73 -7.89 -13.56 7.56
CA ASN A 73 -6.66 -13.38 6.79
C ASN A 73 -6.90 -13.07 5.30
N SER A 74 -8.13 -12.74 4.89
CA SER A 74 -8.41 -12.21 3.54
C SER A 74 -7.93 -10.77 3.36
N LEU A 75 -7.70 -10.05 4.46
CA LEU A 75 -7.10 -8.73 4.52
C LEU A 75 -5.96 -8.73 5.56
N PRO A 76 -4.99 -7.80 5.49
CA PRO A 76 -3.89 -7.74 6.44
C PRO A 76 -4.41 -7.43 7.85
N ARG A 77 -3.78 -8.03 8.87
CA ARG A 77 -3.96 -7.61 10.25
C ARG A 77 -3.14 -6.34 10.51
N GLY A 78 -3.75 -5.16 10.34
CA GLY A 78 -3.19 -3.90 10.87
C GLY A 78 -3.47 -3.75 12.37
N ALA A 79 -2.78 -2.85 13.07
CA ALA A 79 -3.10 -2.53 14.48
C ALA A 79 -4.58 -2.13 14.70
N ALA A 80 -5.20 -1.50 13.68
CA ALA A 80 -6.64 -1.21 13.66
C ALA A 80 -7.54 -2.46 13.53
N SER A 81 -7.05 -3.58 13.02
CA SER A 81 -7.81 -4.83 12.91
C SER A 81 -8.02 -5.52 14.26
N THR A 82 -7.27 -5.13 15.31
CA THR A 82 -7.51 -5.60 16.69
C THR A 82 -8.84 -5.09 17.26
N LEU A 83 -9.42 -4.04 16.65
CA LEU A 83 -10.71 -3.44 17.03
C LEU A 83 -11.88 -3.93 16.18
N ILE A 84 -11.64 -4.61 15.06
CA ILE A 84 -12.69 -5.28 14.29
C ILE A 84 -13.00 -6.61 14.97
N SER A 85 -13.48 -6.52 16.21
CA SER A 85 -14.41 -7.51 16.70
C SER A 85 -15.58 -7.56 15.69
N TRP A 86 -16.21 -8.72 15.55
CA TRP A 86 -17.48 -8.94 14.84
C TRP A 86 -18.60 -7.93 15.14
N ARG A 87 -18.37 -6.99 16.06
CA ARG A 87 -19.25 -6.00 16.63
C ARG A 87 -19.20 -4.61 15.97
N PHE A 88 -18.25 -4.30 15.08
CA PHE A 88 -18.05 -2.90 14.61
C PHE A 88 -17.84 -2.67 13.10
N GLY A 89 -18.16 -3.60 12.19
CA GLY A 89 -17.86 -3.30 10.78
C GLY A 89 -18.52 -4.10 9.67
N LEU A 90 -19.19 -5.21 9.97
CA LEU A 90 -20.11 -5.83 9.01
C LEU A 90 -21.52 -5.57 9.50
N PRO A 91 -22.46 -5.18 8.63
CA PRO A 91 -23.84 -5.29 9.00
C PRO A 91 -24.09 -6.73 9.42
N SER A 92 -24.76 -6.92 10.55
CA SER A 92 -25.24 -8.24 10.94
C SER A 92 -25.90 -8.89 9.70
N PRO A 93 -25.77 -10.21 9.47
CA PRO A 93 -26.58 -10.87 8.45
C PRO A 93 -28.06 -10.50 8.59
N LEU A 94 -28.52 -10.19 9.81
CA LEU A 94 -29.86 -9.68 10.17
C LEU A 94 -30.09 -8.18 9.89
N GLU A 95 -29.06 -7.34 9.84
CA GLU A 95 -29.17 -5.96 9.35
C GLU A 95 -29.36 -5.94 7.83
N GLY A 96 -28.80 -6.93 7.14
CA GLY A 96 -29.17 -7.32 5.78
C GLY A 96 -30.60 -7.83 5.62
N PHE A 97 -31.42 -7.88 6.67
CA PHE A 97 -32.87 -8.13 6.60
C PHE A 97 -33.72 -6.94 7.05
N LYS A 98 -33.09 -5.83 7.50
CA LYS A 98 -33.78 -4.62 8.00
C LYS A 98 -33.67 -3.41 7.09
N ALA A 99 -32.77 -3.43 6.10
CA ALA A 99 -32.69 -2.36 5.12
C ALA A 99 -33.86 -2.46 4.12
N PRO A 100 -34.39 -1.35 3.60
CA PRO A 100 -35.33 -1.35 2.46
C PRO A 100 -34.75 -2.19 1.30
N LYS A 101 -35.60 -2.86 0.52
CA LYS A 101 -35.17 -3.70 -0.61
C LYS A 101 -34.23 -2.98 -1.60
N GLU A 102 -34.35 -1.66 -1.70
CA GLU A 102 -33.54 -0.77 -2.54
C GLU A 102 -32.17 -0.40 -1.95
N GLN A 103 -31.93 -0.64 -0.65
CA GLN A 103 -30.64 -0.42 0.02
C GLN A 103 -29.77 -1.67 0.09
N TYR A 104 -30.25 -2.84 -0.37
CA TYR A 104 -29.40 -4.02 -0.41
C TYR A 104 -28.34 -3.86 -1.49
N PRO A 105 -27.04 -3.96 -1.13
CA PRO A 105 -25.98 -3.95 -2.12
C PRO A 105 -26.25 -5.07 -3.13
N LYS A 106 -26.19 -4.73 -4.43
CA LYS A 106 -26.38 -5.72 -5.51
C LYS A 106 -25.41 -6.88 -5.31
N ILE A 107 -25.84 -8.10 -5.65
CA ILE A 107 -24.94 -9.27 -5.62
C ILE A 107 -24.61 -9.63 -7.07
N VAL A 108 -23.32 -9.56 -7.42
CA VAL A 108 -22.80 -10.00 -8.71
C VAL A 108 -22.15 -11.36 -8.52
N LYS A 109 -22.49 -12.33 -9.36
CA LYS A 109 -22.06 -13.73 -9.21
C LYS A 109 -20.99 -14.09 -10.23
N TYR A 110 -20.00 -14.84 -9.78
CA TYR A 110 -18.94 -15.42 -10.60
C TYR A 110 -18.67 -16.86 -10.17
N PRO A 111 -18.23 -17.76 -11.06
CA PRO A 111 -17.80 -19.09 -10.63
C PRO A 111 -16.53 -19.01 -9.76
N LYS A 112 -15.56 -18.18 -10.17
CA LYS A 112 -14.26 -18.05 -9.52
C LYS A 112 -13.69 -16.65 -9.71
N VAL A 113 -13.06 -16.11 -8.67
CA VAL A 113 -12.41 -14.79 -8.71
C VAL A 113 -11.12 -14.77 -7.91
N ILE A 114 -10.24 -13.80 -8.21
CA ILE A 114 -9.11 -13.40 -7.39
C ILE A 114 -9.48 -12.12 -6.65
N SER A 115 -9.28 -12.06 -5.33
CA SER A 115 -9.44 -10.83 -4.55
C SER A 115 -8.10 -10.14 -4.34
N LEU A 116 -7.93 -8.95 -4.93
CA LEU A 116 -6.81 -8.07 -4.60
C LEU A 116 -7.15 -7.02 -3.54
N ARG A 117 -8.36 -7.09 -2.98
CA ARG A 117 -8.88 -6.07 -2.04
C ARG A 117 -7.92 -5.75 -0.89
N TYR A 118 -7.83 -4.49 -0.50
CA TYR A 118 -6.92 -4.00 0.52
C TYR A 118 -7.48 -2.76 1.25
N LEU A 119 -7.10 -2.55 2.51
CA LEU A 119 -7.66 -1.46 3.33
C LEU A 119 -7.29 -0.06 2.82
N TRP A 120 -6.15 0.07 2.14
CA TRP A 120 -5.59 1.33 1.67
C TRP A 120 -5.41 1.37 0.15
N GLU A 121 -6.33 0.75 -0.60
CA GLU A 121 -6.32 0.77 -2.08
C GLU A 121 -6.21 2.18 -2.70
N TRP A 122 -6.63 3.21 -1.97
CA TRP A 122 -6.56 4.61 -2.41
C TRP A 122 -5.17 5.24 -2.30
N ASN A 123 -4.26 4.63 -1.54
CA ASN A 123 -2.95 5.17 -1.27
C ASN A 123 -1.95 4.69 -2.33
N TYR A 124 -1.20 5.61 -2.93
CA TYR A 124 -0.28 5.32 -4.03
C TYR A 124 0.76 4.23 -3.70
N TYR A 125 1.37 4.27 -2.52
CA TYR A 125 2.36 3.26 -2.11
C TYR A 125 1.70 1.89 -1.95
N HIS A 126 0.59 1.83 -1.21
CA HIS A 126 -0.12 0.58 -0.96
C HIS A 126 -0.71 0.00 -2.25
N PHE A 127 -1.13 0.83 -3.21
CA PHE A 127 -1.60 0.33 -4.49
C PHE A 127 -0.49 -0.39 -5.26
N PHE A 128 0.72 0.19 -5.33
CA PHE A 128 1.87 -0.47 -5.98
C PHE A 128 2.32 -1.73 -5.22
N PHE A 129 2.64 -1.60 -3.93
CA PHE A 129 3.30 -2.68 -3.20
C PHE A 129 2.33 -3.70 -2.57
N ASP A 130 1.17 -3.29 -2.08
CA ASP A 130 0.24 -4.17 -1.37
C ASP A 130 -0.92 -4.70 -2.24
N VAL A 131 -1.39 -3.92 -3.21
CA VAL A 131 -2.49 -4.32 -4.11
C VAL A 131 -1.93 -5.03 -5.33
N LEU A 132 -1.10 -4.35 -6.13
CA LEU A 132 -0.50 -4.97 -7.33
C LEU A 132 0.60 -5.96 -6.97
N GLY A 133 1.34 -5.74 -5.87
CA GLY A 133 2.34 -6.70 -5.40
C GLY A 133 1.78 -8.10 -5.12
N LYS A 134 0.48 -8.23 -4.82
CA LYS A 134 -0.20 -9.54 -4.72
C LYS A 134 -0.20 -10.32 -6.03
N LEU A 135 -0.31 -9.62 -7.17
CA LEU A 135 -0.23 -10.27 -8.48
C LEU A 135 1.13 -10.87 -8.74
N SER A 136 2.22 -10.27 -8.22
CA SER A 136 3.55 -10.85 -8.35
C SER A 136 3.62 -12.27 -7.77
N LEU A 137 3.01 -12.48 -6.60
CA LEU A 137 2.92 -13.80 -5.98
C LEU A 137 1.95 -14.73 -6.74
N ILE A 138 0.77 -14.24 -7.13
CA ILE A 138 -0.23 -15.04 -7.85
C ILE A 138 0.30 -15.53 -9.19
N ASP A 139 0.92 -14.65 -9.97
CA ASP A 139 1.44 -14.98 -11.30
C ASP A 139 2.65 -15.91 -11.19
N SER A 140 3.52 -15.76 -10.17
CA SER A 140 4.63 -16.69 -9.95
C SER A 140 4.20 -18.15 -9.68
N LEU A 141 2.94 -18.37 -9.29
CA LEU A 141 2.36 -19.69 -9.08
C LEU A 141 1.62 -20.23 -10.32
N ASN A 142 1.69 -19.53 -11.46
CA ASN A 142 1.00 -19.89 -12.70
C ASN A 142 -0.52 -20.05 -12.53
N ILE A 143 -1.12 -19.27 -11.63
CA ILE A 143 -2.58 -19.19 -11.52
C ILE A 143 -3.13 -18.58 -12.82
N ASP A 144 -4.18 -19.20 -13.37
CA ASP A 144 -4.78 -18.81 -14.65
C ASP A 144 -5.05 -17.29 -14.71
N PRO A 145 -4.39 -16.56 -15.64
CA PRO A 145 -4.49 -15.10 -15.72
C PRO A 145 -5.85 -14.60 -16.21
N SER A 146 -6.69 -15.48 -16.78
CA SER A 146 -8.04 -15.14 -17.25
C SER A 146 -9.07 -15.02 -16.12
N ILE A 147 -8.75 -15.55 -14.93
CA ILE A 147 -9.63 -15.46 -13.76
C ILE A 147 -9.89 -13.99 -13.44
N PRO A 148 -11.17 -13.58 -13.31
CA PRO A 148 -11.52 -12.21 -12.97
C PRO A 148 -10.91 -11.75 -11.64
N ILE A 149 -10.38 -10.52 -11.62
CA ILE A 149 -9.68 -9.92 -10.49
C ILE A 149 -10.51 -8.79 -9.90
N VAL A 150 -10.82 -8.88 -8.61
CA VAL A 150 -11.65 -7.90 -7.89
C VAL A 150 -10.79 -6.82 -7.25
N LEU A 151 -11.05 -5.57 -7.64
CA LEU A 151 -10.56 -4.34 -7.02
C LEU A 151 -11.73 -3.53 -6.45
N GLY A 152 -11.50 -2.65 -5.47
CA GLY A 152 -12.52 -1.77 -4.94
C GLY A 152 -12.74 -0.51 -5.78
N ARG A 153 -13.74 0.29 -5.37
CA ARG A 153 -14.21 1.52 -6.04
C ARG A 153 -13.12 2.51 -6.44
N TYR A 154 -11.99 2.56 -5.73
CA TYR A 154 -10.93 3.52 -6.01
C TYR A 154 -10.32 3.36 -7.40
N ALA A 155 -10.43 2.16 -7.99
CA ALA A 155 -10.05 1.94 -9.39
C ALA A 155 -10.93 2.70 -10.40
N MET A 156 -12.12 3.18 -10.00
CA MET A 156 -12.95 4.10 -10.79
C MET A 156 -12.84 5.55 -10.35
N GLU A 157 -12.21 5.86 -9.22
CA GLU A 157 -12.22 7.21 -8.64
C GLU A 157 -10.88 7.92 -8.79
N LEU A 158 -9.79 7.17 -8.72
CA LEU A 158 -8.44 7.73 -8.69
C LEU A 158 -7.79 7.65 -10.07
N PRO A 159 -7.37 8.78 -10.65
CA PRO A 159 -6.74 8.82 -11.97
C PRO A 159 -5.54 7.88 -12.10
N PHE A 160 -4.67 7.83 -11.09
CA PHE A 160 -3.48 6.99 -11.14
C PHE A 160 -3.81 5.49 -11.19
N VAL A 161 -4.85 5.05 -10.47
CA VAL A 161 -5.27 3.65 -10.47
C VAL A 161 -5.82 3.29 -11.85
N LYS A 162 -6.70 4.14 -12.40
CA LYS A 162 -7.25 3.98 -13.76
C LYS A 162 -6.14 3.87 -14.80
N GLU A 163 -5.16 4.77 -14.74
CA GLU A 163 -4.05 4.78 -15.69
C GLU A 163 -3.27 3.47 -15.61
N ILE A 164 -2.90 3.02 -14.41
CA ILE A 164 -2.11 1.80 -14.22
C ILE A 164 -2.83 0.55 -14.74
N ILE A 165 -4.09 0.32 -14.33
CA ILE A 165 -4.82 -0.90 -14.73
C ILE A 165 -5.14 -0.94 -16.23
N ASN A 166 -5.09 0.20 -16.93
CA ASN A 166 -5.28 0.32 -18.38
C ASN A 166 -3.96 0.47 -19.17
N SER A 167 -2.81 0.28 -18.51
CA SER A 167 -1.47 0.38 -19.12
C SER A 167 -0.77 -0.97 -19.23
N GLY A 168 0.23 -1.06 -20.12
CA GLY A 168 1.14 -2.19 -20.25
C GLY A 168 0.45 -3.54 -20.36
N GLU A 169 0.90 -4.52 -19.59
CA GLU A 169 0.27 -5.84 -19.51
C GLU A 169 -0.98 -5.85 -18.63
N PHE A 170 -1.14 -4.89 -17.71
CA PHE A 170 -2.28 -4.83 -16.80
C PHE A 170 -3.60 -4.61 -17.54
N LYS A 171 -3.59 -3.91 -18.68
CA LYS A 171 -4.79 -3.73 -19.53
C LYS A 171 -5.37 -5.04 -20.07
N ASN A 172 -4.58 -6.10 -20.11
CA ASN A 172 -4.99 -7.42 -20.60
C ASN A 172 -5.61 -8.29 -19.50
N ARG A 173 -5.63 -7.82 -18.24
CA ARG A 173 -6.24 -8.55 -17.12
C ARG A 173 -7.75 -8.29 -17.06
N ASN A 174 -8.49 -9.27 -16.56
CA ASN A 174 -9.93 -9.18 -16.40
C ASN A 174 -10.29 -8.50 -15.07
N TRP A 175 -10.41 -7.17 -15.08
CA TRP A 175 -10.70 -6.38 -13.88
C TRP A 175 -12.20 -6.29 -13.59
N ILE A 176 -12.59 -6.69 -12.38
CA ILE A 176 -13.91 -6.40 -11.79
C ILE A 176 -13.73 -5.25 -10.81
N ILE A 177 -14.31 -4.09 -11.13
CA ILE A 177 -14.30 -2.96 -10.20
C ILE A 177 -15.55 -2.99 -9.33
N GLN A 178 -15.34 -3.38 -8.08
CA GLN A 178 -16.37 -3.50 -7.07
C GLN A 178 -16.65 -2.15 -6.41
N ASP A 179 -17.79 -1.55 -6.76
CA ASP A 179 -18.34 -0.40 -6.05
C ASP A 179 -19.17 -0.85 -4.84
N ASN A 180 -20.46 -0.51 -4.77
CA ASN A 180 -21.33 -0.84 -3.65
C ASN A 180 -22.08 -2.16 -3.84
N SER A 181 -21.43 -3.17 -4.42
CA SER A 181 -22.02 -4.49 -4.68
C SER A 181 -21.22 -5.59 -3.99
N TYR A 182 -21.86 -6.65 -3.52
CA TYR A 182 -21.16 -7.87 -3.12
C TYR A 182 -20.75 -8.66 -4.37
N VAL A 183 -19.54 -9.20 -4.34
CA VAL A 183 -19.12 -10.22 -5.31
C VAL A 183 -19.29 -11.58 -4.64
N LEU A 184 -20.21 -12.41 -5.13
CA LEU A 184 -20.39 -13.79 -4.70
C LEU A 184 -19.66 -14.72 -5.67
N ALA A 185 -18.77 -15.57 -5.17
CA ALA A 185 -18.15 -16.61 -5.99
C ALA A 185 -18.11 -17.97 -5.30
N ASP A 186 -18.13 -19.04 -6.11
CA ASP A 186 -18.02 -20.42 -5.62
C ASP A 186 -16.59 -20.73 -5.16
N GLU A 187 -15.59 -20.12 -5.81
CA GLU A 187 -14.20 -20.09 -5.36
C GLU A 187 -13.62 -18.67 -5.31
N ILE A 188 -12.99 -18.30 -4.19
CA ILE A 188 -12.24 -17.03 -4.07
C ILE A 188 -10.78 -17.31 -3.77
N ILE A 189 -9.90 -16.92 -4.69
CA ILE A 189 -8.46 -16.88 -4.46
C ILE A 189 -8.12 -15.57 -3.73
N TYR A 190 -7.34 -15.67 -2.66
CA TYR A 190 -6.85 -14.51 -1.93
C TYR A 190 -5.45 -14.77 -1.39
N CYS A 191 -4.71 -13.70 -1.16
CA CYS A 191 -3.31 -13.81 -0.78
C CYS A 191 -2.89 -12.73 0.21
N CYS A 192 -1.86 -13.07 0.98
CA CYS A 192 -1.07 -12.12 1.74
C CYS A 192 0.33 -12.21 1.16
N GLN A 193 0.77 -11.13 0.53
CA GLN A 193 2.11 -11.04 -0.02
C GLN A 193 3.05 -10.43 1.05
N LYS A 194 4.23 -11.00 1.21
CA LYS A 194 5.33 -10.44 2.02
C LYS A 194 6.65 -10.55 1.25
N VAL A 195 6.55 -10.43 -0.07
CA VAL A 195 7.68 -10.53 -0.98
C VAL A 195 8.49 -9.25 -0.86
N GLY A 196 9.81 -9.35 -1.05
CA GLY A 196 10.70 -8.19 -0.95
C GLY A 196 10.32 -7.09 -1.95
N HIS A 197 10.51 -5.83 -1.55
CA HIS A 197 10.18 -4.67 -2.38
C HIS A 197 10.83 -4.71 -3.77
N LYS A 198 12.06 -5.24 -3.89
CA LYS A 198 12.73 -5.38 -5.19
C LYS A 198 11.96 -6.30 -6.13
N PHE A 199 11.56 -7.48 -5.68
CA PHE A 199 10.81 -8.42 -6.52
C PHE A 199 9.50 -7.80 -7.02
N ILE A 200 8.80 -7.08 -6.14
CA ILE A 200 7.57 -6.38 -6.53
C ILE A 200 7.89 -5.26 -7.53
N ALA A 201 8.90 -4.42 -7.25
CA ALA A 201 9.30 -3.34 -8.16
C ALA A 201 9.65 -3.90 -9.54
N ASP A 202 10.49 -4.93 -9.61
CA ASP A 202 10.89 -5.59 -10.86
C ASP A 202 9.67 -6.17 -11.60
N TYR A 203 8.75 -6.84 -10.89
CA TYR A 203 7.51 -7.38 -11.45
C TYR A 203 6.64 -6.27 -12.08
N LEU A 204 6.53 -5.12 -11.41
CA LEU A 204 5.74 -3.97 -11.88
C LEU A 204 6.42 -3.29 -13.08
N LEU A 205 7.73 -3.05 -13.00
CA LEU A 205 8.51 -2.40 -14.06
C LEU A 205 8.48 -3.21 -15.37
N GLN A 206 8.50 -4.54 -15.30
CA GLN A 206 8.38 -5.40 -16.48
C GLN A 206 7.00 -5.33 -17.18
N ARG A 207 5.97 -4.85 -16.49
CA ARG A 207 4.57 -4.89 -16.94
C ARG A 207 3.95 -3.54 -17.23
N LEU A 208 4.63 -2.46 -16.88
CA LEU A 208 4.20 -1.08 -17.13
C LEU A 208 4.80 -0.56 -18.43
N ASP A 209 4.11 0.38 -19.07
CA ASP A 209 4.63 1.11 -20.22
C ASP A 209 5.68 2.12 -19.78
N LEU A 210 6.91 1.65 -19.56
CA LEU A 210 8.00 2.50 -19.11
C LEU A 210 8.45 3.46 -20.22
N PRO A 211 8.88 4.70 -19.86
CA PRO A 211 9.59 5.53 -20.81
C PRO A 211 10.85 4.79 -21.28
N GLY A 212 11.25 5.02 -22.54
CA GLY A 212 12.55 4.55 -23.01
C GLY A 212 13.68 5.07 -22.11
N ASP A 213 14.77 4.32 -22.05
CA ASP A 213 15.92 4.64 -21.19
C ASP A 213 16.40 6.08 -21.43
N GLN A 214 16.19 6.93 -20.42
CA GLN A 214 16.60 8.33 -20.38
C GLN A 214 17.56 8.58 -19.21
N HIS A 215 18.37 7.59 -18.83
CA HIS A 215 19.29 7.68 -17.67
C HIS A 215 20.37 8.76 -17.81
N ALA A 216 20.64 9.24 -19.02
CA ALA A 216 21.61 10.30 -19.30
C ALA A 216 21.23 11.66 -18.68
N PHE A 217 19.96 11.85 -18.32
CA PHE A 217 19.51 13.05 -17.60
C PHE A 217 19.74 12.85 -16.10
N ASN A 218 20.46 13.78 -15.47
CA ASN A 218 20.84 13.74 -14.06
C ASN A 218 20.12 14.84 -13.27
N GLU A 219 18.78 14.81 -13.28
CA GLU A 219 17.96 15.88 -12.69
C GLU A 219 17.99 15.87 -11.16
N LYS A 220 17.86 17.06 -10.58
CA LYS A 220 17.74 17.32 -9.14
C LYS A 220 16.31 17.73 -8.84
N ILE A 221 15.59 16.90 -8.09
CA ILE A 221 14.15 17.09 -7.86
C ILE A 221 13.87 17.21 -6.37
N PHE A 222 13.08 18.22 -6.01
CA PHE A 222 12.39 18.28 -4.74
C PHE A 222 10.94 17.82 -4.93
N LEU A 223 10.62 16.65 -4.38
CA LEU A 223 9.26 16.12 -4.36
C LEU A 223 8.48 16.75 -3.20
N THR A 224 7.60 17.68 -3.55
CA THR A 224 6.64 18.25 -2.60
C THR A 224 5.42 17.33 -2.43
N ARG A 225 4.61 17.58 -1.40
CA ARG A 225 3.32 16.91 -1.18
C ARG A 225 2.12 17.71 -1.69
N GLY A 226 2.36 18.86 -2.30
CA GLY A 226 1.30 19.74 -2.82
C GLY A 226 0.44 20.36 -1.71
N THR A 227 -0.65 21.01 -2.10
CA THR A 227 -1.55 21.75 -1.18
C THR A 227 -2.48 20.85 -0.38
N SER A 228 -2.78 19.64 -0.87
CA SER A 228 -3.65 18.65 -0.22
C SER A 228 -2.93 17.78 0.82
N ALA A 229 -1.67 18.09 1.12
CA ALA A 229 -0.86 17.33 2.06
C ALA A 229 -1.40 17.44 3.51
N THR A 230 -1.57 16.28 4.15
CA THR A 230 -1.83 16.17 5.60
C THR A 230 -0.61 16.54 6.46
N ARG A 231 0.59 16.52 5.87
CA ARG A 231 1.87 16.85 6.49
C ARG A 231 2.57 17.93 5.68
N ARG A 232 3.02 19.00 6.31
CA ARG A 232 3.72 20.12 5.66
C ARG A 232 5.00 20.52 6.38
N ILE A 233 5.93 21.09 5.61
CA ILE A 233 7.07 21.85 6.14
C ILE A 233 6.56 23.27 6.42
N LEU A 234 6.67 23.75 7.65
CA LEU A 234 6.10 25.03 8.06
C LEU A 234 6.94 26.22 7.60
N ASN A 235 8.26 26.12 7.66
CA ASN A 235 9.20 27.09 7.09
C ASN A 235 9.52 26.79 5.61
N ASN A 236 8.48 26.54 4.81
CA ASN A 236 8.63 26.12 3.42
C ASN A 236 9.46 27.11 2.57
N ASP A 237 9.31 28.42 2.76
CA ASP A 237 10.01 29.42 1.94
C ASP A 237 11.53 29.41 2.15
N GLU A 238 11.99 29.17 3.38
CA GLU A 238 13.41 29.02 3.71
C GLU A 238 13.99 27.74 3.08
N VAL A 239 13.28 26.62 3.26
CA VAL A 239 13.66 25.32 2.67
C VAL A 239 13.71 25.41 1.15
N MET A 240 12.72 26.07 0.54
CA MET A 240 12.65 26.27 -0.89
C MET A 240 13.79 27.16 -1.41
N THR A 241 14.23 28.13 -0.61
CA THR A 241 15.38 28.98 -0.95
C THR A 241 16.65 28.14 -1.01
N VAL A 242 16.94 27.36 0.03
CA VAL A 242 18.09 26.44 0.05
C VAL A 242 18.04 25.49 -1.15
N LEU A 243 16.92 24.82 -1.39
CA LEU A 243 16.80 23.87 -2.51
C LEU A 243 17.06 24.52 -3.88
N ARG A 244 16.58 25.74 -4.10
CA ARG A 244 16.85 26.50 -5.34
C ARG A 244 18.33 26.82 -5.50
N ASP A 245 19.01 27.22 -4.43
CA ASP A 245 20.45 27.54 -4.46
C ASP A 245 21.30 26.32 -4.86
N TYR A 246 20.84 25.11 -4.54
CA TYR A 246 21.49 23.85 -4.98
C TYR A 246 20.98 23.31 -6.33
N GLY A 247 20.07 24.04 -6.99
CA GLY A 247 19.56 23.73 -8.33
C GLY A 247 18.46 22.67 -8.37
N PHE A 248 17.72 22.45 -7.29
CA PHE A 248 16.59 21.53 -7.27
C PHE A 248 15.34 22.15 -7.89
N LYS A 249 14.64 21.38 -8.73
CA LYS A 249 13.33 21.74 -9.29
C LYS A 249 12.21 21.16 -8.43
N VAL A 250 11.14 21.90 -8.20
CA VAL A 250 9.97 21.40 -7.46
C VAL A 250 9.09 20.55 -8.37
N VAL A 251 8.71 19.38 -7.89
CA VAL A 251 7.75 18.50 -8.55
C VAL A 251 6.65 18.13 -7.58
N ASP A 252 5.39 18.32 -8.00
CA ASP A 252 4.18 17.89 -7.31
C ASP A 252 3.51 16.78 -8.13
N THR A 253 3.74 15.53 -7.76
CA THR A 253 3.22 14.38 -8.51
C THR A 253 1.71 14.21 -8.40
N SER A 254 1.05 14.83 -7.40
CA SER A 254 -0.40 14.73 -7.24
C SER A 254 -1.18 15.36 -8.40
N LYS A 255 -0.51 16.19 -9.21
CA LYS A 255 -1.07 16.87 -10.38
C LYS A 255 -0.68 16.22 -11.71
N LEU A 256 0.07 15.12 -11.67
CA LEU A 256 0.66 14.52 -12.86
C LEU A 256 0.11 13.11 -13.12
N PRO A 257 -0.16 12.75 -14.39
CA PRO A 257 -0.35 11.37 -14.80
C PRO A 257 0.84 10.49 -14.41
N VAL A 258 0.61 9.22 -14.15
CA VAL A 258 1.65 8.24 -13.78
C VAL A 258 2.72 8.14 -14.85
N SER A 259 2.33 8.16 -16.12
CA SER A 259 3.25 8.18 -17.27
C SER A 259 4.23 9.37 -17.25
N GLU A 260 3.78 10.56 -16.85
CA GLU A 260 4.66 11.72 -16.66
C GLU A 260 5.52 11.59 -15.40
N GLN A 261 4.97 11.03 -14.32
CA GLN A 261 5.78 10.70 -13.14
C GLN A 261 6.91 9.73 -13.50
N MET A 262 6.64 8.68 -14.27
CA MET A 262 7.66 7.73 -14.74
C MET A 262 8.76 8.44 -15.52
N LYS A 263 8.41 9.31 -16.47
CA LYS A 263 9.39 10.09 -17.27
C LYS A 263 10.29 10.96 -16.39
N ILE A 264 9.71 11.64 -15.41
CA ILE A 264 10.44 12.52 -14.50
C ILE A 264 11.41 11.70 -13.65
N PHE A 265 10.92 10.65 -12.98
CA PHE A 265 11.74 9.88 -12.04
C PHE A 265 12.78 8.98 -12.73
N ASN A 266 12.55 8.58 -13.99
CA ASN A 266 13.56 7.91 -14.80
C ASN A 266 14.82 8.78 -15.03
N LYS A 267 14.67 10.11 -15.04
CA LYS A 267 15.74 11.12 -15.19
C LYS A 267 16.29 11.67 -13.88
N THR A 268 15.74 11.28 -12.74
CA THR A 268 16.15 11.83 -11.45
C THR A 268 17.42 11.17 -10.97
N ARG A 269 18.48 11.95 -10.77
CA ARG A 269 19.72 11.49 -10.11
C ARG A 269 19.73 11.80 -8.63
N TYR A 270 19.19 12.96 -8.25
CA TYR A 270 19.14 13.43 -6.87
C TYR A 270 17.71 13.80 -6.49
N LEU A 271 17.16 13.12 -5.50
CA LEU A 271 15.82 13.33 -4.99
C LEU A 271 15.88 13.83 -3.55
N VAL A 272 15.28 14.99 -3.29
CA VAL A 272 14.88 15.39 -1.93
C VAL A 272 13.37 15.22 -1.87
N GLY A 273 12.83 14.58 -0.84
CA GLY A 273 11.38 14.39 -0.78
C GLY A 273 10.86 14.29 0.64
N ILE A 274 9.68 14.85 0.86
CA ILE A 274 8.97 14.69 2.15
C ILE A 274 8.43 13.26 2.21
N HIS A 275 8.68 12.54 3.31
CA HIS A 275 8.19 11.18 3.54
C HIS A 275 6.70 11.08 3.18
N GLY A 276 6.37 10.12 2.30
CA GLY A 276 5.02 9.85 1.88
C GLY A 276 4.96 9.03 0.59
N ALA A 277 3.75 8.62 0.21
CA ALA A 277 3.52 7.68 -0.89
C ALA A 277 4.07 8.15 -2.25
N GLY A 278 4.28 9.45 -2.46
CA GLY A 278 4.91 9.96 -3.69
C GLY A 278 6.34 9.45 -3.90
N LEU A 279 7.06 9.09 -2.83
CA LEU A 279 8.40 8.50 -2.92
C LEU A 279 8.39 7.10 -3.56
N THR A 280 7.24 6.44 -3.70
CA THR A 280 7.13 5.19 -4.48
C THR A 280 7.67 5.34 -5.90
N ASN A 281 7.63 6.55 -6.47
CA ASN A 281 8.16 6.82 -7.81
C ASN A 281 9.67 6.58 -7.96
N ILE A 282 10.44 6.41 -6.88
CA ILE A 282 11.86 6.04 -6.96
C ILE A 282 12.09 4.74 -7.74
N ILE A 283 11.12 3.82 -7.78
CA ILE A 283 11.26 2.58 -8.55
C ILE A 283 11.46 2.83 -10.06
N PHE A 284 10.96 3.95 -10.60
CA PHE A 284 11.05 4.27 -12.03
C PHE A 284 12.43 4.74 -12.46
N ARG A 285 13.33 4.96 -11.50
CA ARG A 285 14.75 5.16 -11.79
C ARG A 285 15.44 3.86 -12.25
N GLN A 286 14.83 2.70 -11.99
CA GLN A 286 15.31 1.37 -12.40
C GLN A 286 16.74 1.12 -11.87
N ASP A 287 17.62 0.49 -12.63
CA ASP A 287 18.96 0.14 -12.16
C ASP A 287 19.96 1.31 -12.21
N ALA A 288 19.52 2.50 -12.65
CA ALA A 288 20.38 3.66 -12.72
C ALA A 288 20.62 4.29 -11.33
N PRO A 289 21.79 4.87 -11.08
CA PRO A 289 22.11 5.44 -9.77
C PRO A 289 21.11 6.54 -9.34
N LEU A 290 20.69 6.49 -8.08
CA LEU A 290 19.84 7.48 -7.41
C LEU A 290 20.42 7.79 -6.03
N SER A 291 20.36 9.05 -5.62
CA SER A 291 20.57 9.43 -4.22
C SER A 291 19.30 10.11 -3.70
N VAL A 292 18.83 9.68 -2.53
CA VAL A 292 17.59 10.15 -1.90
C VAL A 292 17.90 10.80 -0.55
N LEU A 293 17.41 12.02 -0.34
CA LEU A 293 17.33 12.69 0.96
C LEU A 293 15.87 12.76 1.39
N GLU A 294 15.51 11.98 2.39
CA GLU A 294 14.14 11.90 2.89
C GLU A 294 13.91 12.86 4.07
N LEU A 295 12.96 13.78 3.91
CA LEU A 295 12.56 14.72 4.96
C LEU A 295 11.38 14.18 5.74
N HIS A 296 11.46 14.14 7.06
CA HIS A 296 10.37 13.65 7.89
C HIS A 296 10.28 14.38 9.22
N CYS A 297 9.15 14.22 9.91
CA CYS A 297 8.99 14.70 11.27
C CYS A 297 9.86 13.87 12.21
N GLU A 298 10.58 14.51 13.13
CA GLU A 298 11.29 13.86 14.21
C GLU A 298 10.34 12.96 15.01
N GLY A 299 10.82 11.80 15.47
CA GLY A 299 10.01 10.80 16.18
C GLY A 299 9.13 9.92 15.28
N TYR A 300 9.07 10.20 13.97
CA TYR A 300 8.44 9.31 12.99
C TYR A 300 9.42 8.97 11.86
N ILE A 301 9.99 7.75 11.92
CA ILE A 301 10.84 7.19 10.87
C ILE A 301 10.15 5.92 10.36
N SER A 302 9.71 5.91 9.10
CA SER A 302 9.31 4.65 8.46
C SER A 302 10.51 4.04 7.75
N PRO A 303 10.80 2.74 7.94
CA PRO A 303 11.92 2.09 7.27
C PRO A 303 11.67 1.78 5.79
N ASP A 304 10.45 1.99 5.27
CA ASP A 304 10.03 1.50 3.95
C ASP A 304 10.90 2.01 2.81
N PHE A 305 11.07 3.33 2.66
CA PHE A 305 11.84 3.89 1.54
C PHE A 305 13.34 3.67 1.67
N LYS A 306 13.86 3.62 2.90
CA LYS A 306 15.24 3.17 3.16
C LYS A 306 15.44 1.73 2.69
N ALA A 307 14.49 0.84 2.97
CA ALA A 307 14.54 -0.54 2.54
C ALA A 307 14.49 -0.66 1.01
N ILE A 308 13.58 0.08 0.35
CA ILE A 308 13.49 0.13 -1.12
C ILE A 308 14.80 0.63 -1.73
N CYS A 309 15.36 1.74 -1.23
CA CYS A 309 16.63 2.27 -1.72
C CYS A 309 17.75 1.23 -1.58
N ARG A 310 17.86 0.59 -0.42
CA ARG A 310 18.88 -0.44 -0.17
C ARG A 310 18.79 -1.59 -1.16
N VAL A 311 17.59 -2.14 -1.41
CA VAL A 311 17.44 -3.29 -2.31
C VAL A 311 17.63 -2.93 -3.78
N GLN A 312 17.38 -1.67 -4.16
CA GLN A 312 17.63 -1.15 -5.50
C GLN A 312 19.06 -0.63 -5.71
N GLY A 313 19.90 -0.62 -4.66
CA GLY A 313 21.27 -0.09 -4.74
C GLY A 313 21.35 1.44 -4.79
N TYR A 314 20.34 2.15 -4.30
CA TYR A 314 20.32 3.61 -4.21
C TYR A 314 20.94 4.11 -2.91
N ASP A 315 21.54 5.30 -2.96
CA ASP A 315 21.98 6.00 -1.75
C ASP A 315 20.77 6.60 -1.04
N TRP A 316 20.73 6.48 0.29
CA TRP A 316 19.67 7.05 1.11
C TRP A 316 20.25 7.72 2.35
N ASP A 317 19.79 8.93 2.64
CA ASP A 317 20.02 9.68 3.87
C ASP A 317 18.69 10.34 4.28
N ASP A 318 18.57 10.73 5.55
CA ASP A 318 17.38 11.39 6.09
C ASP A 318 17.71 12.70 6.81
N LEU A 319 16.69 13.54 6.92
CA LEU A 319 16.71 14.74 7.76
C LEU A 319 15.39 14.83 8.53
N ALA A 320 15.49 14.58 9.82
CA ALA A 320 14.41 14.81 10.78
C ALA A 320 14.21 16.32 10.99
N GLY A 321 12.95 16.74 11.01
CA GLY A 321 12.55 18.10 11.33
C GLY A 321 11.71 18.19 12.60
N GLU A 322 11.80 19.33 13.26
CA GLU A 322 11.14 19.58 14.54
C GLU A 322 9.62 19.64 14.37
N PRO A 323 8.82 18.84 15.10
CA PRO A 323 7.38 18.85 14.96
C PRO A 323 6.75 20.17 15.43
N GLU A 324 5.66 20.60 14.79
CA GLU A 324 4.84 21.74 15.27
C GLU A 324 4.27 21.48 16.67
N PHE A 325 3.89 20.22 16.93
CA PHE A 325 3.28 19.77 18.17
C PHE A 325 3.87 18.40 18.58
N LYS A 326 3.04 17.49 19.11
CA LYS A 326 3.46 16.12 19.35
C LYS A 326 3.79 15.41 18.04
N SER A 327 4.91 14.69 18.04
CA SER A 327 5.32 13.88 16.89
C SER A 327 4.28 12.82 16.54
N SER A 328 3.95 12.75 15.25
CA SER A 328 3.15 11.69 14.65
C SER A 328 3.48 11.55 13.16
N GLN A 329 3.14 10.40 12.57
CA GLN A 329 2.97 10.35 11.12
C GLN A 329 1.90 11.40 10.76
N ASN A 330 2.01 12.30 9.80
CA ASN A 330 1.07 13.44 9.59
C ASN A 330 1.35 14.72 10.39
N SER A 331 2.20 14.76 11.42
CA SER A 331 2.53 16.05 12.06
C SER A 331 3.30 16.96 11.11
N ASN A 332 2.89 18.23 11.01
CA ASN A 332 3.69 19.28 10.38
C ASN A 332 5.01 19.46 11.15
N PHE A 333 6.03 19.98 10.46
CA PHE A 333 7.37 20.09 11.01
C PHE A 333 8.17 21.24 10.38
N TYR A 334 9.22 21.68 11.06
CA TYR A 334 10.22 22.65 10.59
C TYR A 334 11.50 21.91 10.18
N ILE A 335 12.19 22.40 9.16
CA ILE A 335 13.49 21.87 8.74
C ILE A 335 14.54 22.97 8.87
N SER A 336 15.65 22.69 9.56
CA SER A 336 16.78 23.62 9.62
C SER A 336 17.37 23.82 8.21
N PRO A 337 17.40 25.07 7.70
CA PRO A 337 18.03 25.40 6.42
C PRO A 337 19.53 25.04 6.39
N GLU A 338 20.23 25.21 7.51
CA GLU A 338 21.66 24.93 7.65
C GLU A 338 21.94 23.43 7.53
N LEU A 339 21.23 22.60 8.30
CA LEU A 339 21.37 21.14 8.24
C LEU A 339 20.95 20.59 6.88
N LEU A 340 19.91 21.16 6.26
CA LEU A 340 19.53 20.84 4.89
C LEU A 340 20.67 21.13 3.92
N ALA A 341 21.27 22.31 3.98
CA ALA A 341 22.40 22.68 3.13
C ALA A 341 23.61 21.74 3.31
N GLU A 342 23.92 21.33 4.55
CA GLU A 342 24.96 20.34 4.84
C GLU A 342 24.69 18.98 4.21
N LYS A 343 23.46 18.46 4.38
CA LYS A 343 23.01 17.21 3.78
C LYS A 343 23.08 17.26 2.25
N LEU A 344 22.67 18.37 1.64
CA LEU A 344 22.75 18.57 0.18
C LEU A 344 24.20 18.60 -0.32
N LYS A 345 25.12 19.29 0.36
CA LYS A 345 26.55 19.26 0.03
C LYS A 345 27.10 17.83 0.03
N LYS A 346 26.80 17.07 1.09
CA LYS A 346 27.21 15.67 1.20
C LYS A 346 26.65 14.82 0.06
N MET A 347 25.33 14.90 -0.17
CA MET A 347 24.62 14.16 -1.22
C MET A 347 25.23 14.41 -2.61
N LEU A 348 25.58 15.65 -2.93
CA LEU A 348 26.13 16.02 -4.23
C LEU A 348 27.63 15.64 -4.35
N ASN A 349 28.39 15.71 -3.26
CA ASN A 349 29.83 15.40 -3.25
C ASN A 349 30.13 13.89 -3.36
N VAL A 350 29.24 13.00 -2.93
CA VAL A 350 29.44 11.54 -3.09
C VAL A 350 29.60 11.13 -4.58
N SER A 351 29.12 11.96 -5.51
CA SER A 351 29.25 11.71 -6.95
C SER A 351 30.62 12.00 -7.58
N SER A 352 31.52 12.73 -6.90
CA SER A 352 32.87 12.99 -7.41
C SER A 352 33.88 11.87 -7.12
N LEU A 353 33.56 10.97 -6.19
CA LEU A 353 34.45 9.87 -5.77
C LEU A 353 34.23 8.56 -6.53
N SER A 354 33.25 8.48 -7.44
CA SER A 354 32.95 7.30 -8.27
C SER A 354 33.44 7.42 -9.72
N ARG A 355 34.39 8.33 -9.99
CA ARG A 355 35.04 8.52 -11.30
C ARG A 355 36.56 8.30 -11.26
N VAL A 356 37.04 7.31 -10.51
CA VAL A 356 38.43 6.83 -10.60
C VAL A 356 38.44 5.35 -10.91
#